data_AF-A0A2A7ACB3-F1
#
_entry.id   AF-A0A2A7ACB3-F1
#
_cell.length_a   1.000
_cell.length_b   1.000
_cell.length_c   1.000
_cell.angle_alpha   90.00
_cell.angle_beta   90.00
_cell.angle_gamma   90.00
#
_symmetry.space_group_name_H-M   'P 1'
#
loop_
_entity.id
_entity.type
_entity.pdbx_description
1 polymer ?
#
loop_
_entity_poly.entity_id
_entity_poly.type
_entity_poly.pdbx_seq_one_letter_code
_entity_poly.pdbx_strand_id
1 'polypeptide(L)' 'MTAVIYARYSSDNQREESIEGQIRECTAYAEKNGITVVKHYIDRALSAKTDNRPDFQQMIKDSEKRLF' A
#
# COMPACT_ATOMS: atom_id res chain seq x y z
N MET A 1 -13.49 -9.64 6.74
CA MET A 1 -12.61 -9.70 5.54
C MET A 1 -11.27 -9.13 5.93
N THR A 2 -10.16 -9.76 5.57
CA THR A 2 -8.80 -9.22 5.81
C THR A 2 -8.28 -8.53 4.56
N ALA A 3 -7.48 -7.48 4.73
CA ALA A 3 -6.81 -6.80 3.62
C ALA A 3 -5.47 -6.23 4.05
N VAL A 4 -4.70 -5.78 3.06
CA VAL A 4 -3.46 -5.04 3.23
C VAL A 4 -3.55 -3.73 2.46
N ILE A 5 -2.81 -2.71 2.90
CA ILE A 5 -2.68 -1.45 2.18
C ILE A 5 -1.31 -1.38 1.55
N TYR A 6 -1.24 -1.01 0.27
CA TYR A 6 -0.01 -0.66 -0.40
C TYR A 6 -0.04 0.82 -0.79
N ALA A 7 0.93 1.60 -0.32
CA ALA A 7 1.03 3.04 -0.56
C ALA A 7 2.38 3.39 -1.22
N ARG A 8 2.39 4.36 -2.13
CA ARG A 8 3.64 4.79 -2.79
C ARG A 8 3.61 6.26 -3.23
N TYR A 9 4.79 6.83 -3.48
CA TYR A 9 4.94 8.03 -4.31
C TYR A 9 6.16 7.96 -5.23
N SER A 10 6.11 8.64 -6.37
CA SER A 10 7.27 8.87 -7.26
C SER A 10 7.99 10.16 -6.90
N SER A 11 9.31 10.19 -7.10
CA SER A 11 10.20 11.30 -6.72
C SER A 11 9.90 12.65 -7.38
N ASP A 12 9.18 12.71 -8.50
CA ASP A 12 9.40 13.81 -9.46
C ASP A 12 8.38 14.96 -9.51
N ASN A 13 7.27 14.97 -8.77
CA ASN A 13 6.46 16.19 -8.57
C ASN A 13 5.24 15.85 -7.69
N GLN A 14 5.41 16.02 -6.39
CA GLN A 14 4.42 15.67 -5.37
C GLN A 14 3.07 16.33 -5.68
N ARG A 15 2.04 15.54 -6.02
CA ARG A 15 0.72 15.82 -5.45
C ARG A 15 0.86 15.52 -3.96
N GLU A 16 0.29 16.38 -3.11
CA GLU A 16 0.43 16.36 -1.64
C GLU A 16 -0.14 15.11 -0.92
N GLU A 17 -0.46 14.03 -1.64
CA GLU A 17 -0.90 12.79 -1.02
C GLU A 17 0.31 12.03 -0.46
N SER A 18 0.74 12.49 0.71
CA SER A 18 1.66 11.78 1.59
C SER A 18 1.23 10.31 1.75
N ILE A 19 2.19 9.41 1.96
CA ILE A 19 1.93 8.00 2.28
C ILE A 19 0.92 7.90 3.42
N GLU A 20 1.06 8.79 4.40
CA GLU A 20 0.22 8.89 5.58
C GLU A 20 -1.23 9.27 5.23
N GLY A 21 -1.44 10.13 4.23
CA GLY A 21 -2.74 10.44 3.67
C GLY A 21 -3.38 9.23 2.98
N GLN A 22 -2.62 8.55 2.12
CA GLN A 22 -3.08 7.33 1.43
C GLN A 22 -3.50 6.24 2.43
N ILE A 23 -2.68 5.99 3.44
CA ILE A 23 -2.98 5.01 4.49
C ILE A 23 -4.25 5.41 5.25
N ARG A 24 -4.40 6.69 5.61
CA ARG A 24 -5.58 7.17 6.34
C ARG A 24 -6.87 6.96 5.55
N GLU A 25 -6.88 7.32 4.27
CA GLU A 25 -8.07 7.16 3.41
C GLU A 25 -8.42 5.68 3.19
N CYS A 26 -7.43 4.84 2.89
CA CYS A 26 -7.63 3.41 2.73
C CYS A 26 -8.09 2.74 4.04
N THR A 27 -7.56 3.17 5.19
CA THR A 27 -7.96 2.65 6.50
C THR A 27 -9.40 3.04 6.82
N ALA A 28 -9.79 4.30 6.61
CA ALA A 28 -11.16 4.76 6.82
C ALA A 28 -12.16 4.02 5.91
N TYR A 29 -11.77 3.75 4.66
CA TYR A 29 -12.57 2.90 3.76
C TYR A 29 -12.68 1.48 4.31
N ALA A 30 -11.58 0.87 4.73
CA ALA A 30 -11.58 -0.49 5.26
C ALA A 30 -12.48 -0.62 6.50
N GLU A 31 -12.37 0.31 7.45
CA GLU A 31 -13.20 0.37 8.66
C GLU A 31 -14.69 0.47 8.33
N LYS A 32 -15.06 1.38 7.42
CA LYS A 32 -16.45 1.56 6.99
C LYS A 32 -17.05 0.30 6.37
N ASN A 33 -16.23 -0.57 5.80
CA ASN A 33 -16.66 -1.80 5.13
C ASN A 33 -16.40 -3.08 5.95
N GLY A 34 -16.02 -2.97 7.23
CA GLY A 34 -15.74 -4.14 8.06
C GLY A 34 -14.55 -4.97 7.57
N ILE A 35 -13.58 -4.31 6.92
CA ILE A 35 -12.33 -4.90 6.45
C ILE A 35 -11.25 -4.64 7.49
N THR A 36 -10.60 -5.70 7.96
CA THR A 36 -9.48 -5.61 8.89
C THR A 36 -8.18 -5.48 8.11
N VAL A 37 -7.52 -4.33 8.24
CA VAL A 37 -6.20 -4.11 7.64
C VAL A 37 -5.14 -4.76 8.52
N VAL A 38 -4.38 -5.72 7.98
CA VAL A 38 -3.41 -6.51 8.77
C VAL A 38 -1.96 -6.09 8.55
N LYS A 39 -1.67 -5.37 7.46
CA LYS A 39 -0.32 -4.92 7.12
C LYS A 39 -0.34 -3.75 6.13
N HIS A 40 0.67 -2.90 6.21
CA HIS A 40 0.94 -1.83 5.23
C HIS A 40 2.27 -2.12 4.52
N TYR A 41 2.30 -1.88 3.21
CA TYR A 41 3.47 -1.98 2.34
C TYR A 41 3.72 -0.60 1.72
N ILE A 42 4.96 -0.09 1.78
CA ILE A 42 5.24 1.32 1.48
C ILE A 42 6.47 1.48 0.59
N ASP A 43 6.29 1.96 -0.63
CA ASP A 43 7.40 2.27 -1.54
C ASP A 43 7.58 3.80 -1.69
N ARG A 44 8.65 4.35 -1.10
CA ARG A 44 8.95 5.80 -1.12
C ARG A 44 9.89 6.16 -2.26
N ALA A 45 9.61 7.26 -2.95
CA ALA A 45 10.44 7.80 -4.05
C ALA A 45 10.72 6.79 -5.19
N LEU A 46 9.80 5.86 -5.42
CA LEU A 46 9.95 4.83 -6.45
C LEU A 46 8.98 5.07 -7.60
N SER A 47 9.52 5.13 -8.82
CA SER A 47 8.72 5.24 -10.03
C SER A 47 7.95 3.94 -10.31
N ALA A 48 6.75 4.03 -10.89
CA ALA A 48 6.01 2.86 -11.37
C ALA A 48 6.44 2.39 -12.76
N LYS A 49 7.62 2.81 -13.26
CA LYS A 49 8.11 2.37 -14.58
C LYS A 49 8.46 0.88 -14.62
N THR A 50 8.74 0.30 -13.46
CA THR A 50 9.05 -1.14 -13.33
C THR A 50 8.41 -1.69 -12.06
N ASP A 51 8.35 -3.03 -11.98
CA ASP A 51 7.96 -3.74 -10.77
C ASP A 51 9.09 -3.85 -9.75
N ASN A 52 10.22 -3.14 -9.94
CA ASN A 52 11.30 -3.07 -8.96
C ASN A 52 10.91 -2.15 -7.79
N ARG A 53 9.99 -2.66 -6.99
CA ARG A 53 9.27 -1.99 -5.91
C ARG A 53 9.28 -2.96 -4.73
N PRO A 54 10.27 -2.85 -3.82
CA PRO A 54 10.54 -3.89 -2.82
C PRO A 54 9.32 -4.27 -1.99
N ASP A 55 8.57 -3.28 -1.51
CA ASP A 55 7.38 -3.52 -0.69
C ASP A 55 6.21 -4.08 -1.52
N PHE A 56 6.05 -3.62 -2.76
CA PHE A 56 5.11 -4.23 -3.70
C PHE A 56 5.42 -5.72 -3.96
N GLN A 57 6.69 -6.05 -4.23
CA GLN A 57 7.11 -7.43 -4.47
C GLN A 57 6.92 -8.29 -3.21
N GLN A 58 7.18 -7.73 -2.03
CA GLN A 58 6.95 -8.43 -0.76
C GLN A 58 5.45 -8.68 -0.54
N MET A 59 4.59 -7.72 -0.86
CA MET A 59 3.13 -7.89 -0.80
C MET A 59 2.66 -9.05 -1.68
N ILE A 60 3.14 -9.14 -2.92
CA ILE A 60 2.78 -10.23 -3.83
C ILE A 60 3.22 -11.57 -3.26
N LYS A 61 4.48 -11.70 -2.80
CA LYS A 61 4.98 -12.92 -2.16
C LYS A 61 4.20 -13.33 -0.90
N ASP A 62 3.76 -12.36 -0.10
CA ASP A 62 2.98 -12.65 1.09
C ASP A 62 1.52 -13.02 0.76
N SER A 63 0.97 -12.52 -0.35
CA SER A 63 -0.35 -12.92 -0.85
C SER A 63 -0.37 -14.38 -1.31
N GLU A 64 0.72 -14.89 -1.90
CA GLU A 64 0.86 -16.29 -2.30
C GLU A 64 0.78 -17.26 -1.11
N LYS A 65 1.13 -16.78 0.09
CA LYS A 65 1.05 -17.56 1.35
C LYS A 65 -0.36 -17.58 1.95
N ARG A 66 -1.35 -16.95 1.31
CA ARG A 66 -2.73 -16.80 1.82
C ARG A 66 -2.79 -16.19 3.23
N LEU A 67 -1.90 -15.25 3.51
CA LEU A 67 -1.82 -14.58 4.81
C LEU A 67 -2.91 -13.52 5.02
N PHE A 68 -3.59 -13.12 3.95
CA PHE A 68 -4.69 -12.16 3.96
C PHE A 68 -5.57 -12.35 2.73
#